data_AF-A0A2T2TKA4-F1
#
_entry.id   AF-A0A2T2TKA4-F1
#
_cell.length_a   1.000
_cell.length_b   1.000
_cell.length_c   1.000
_cell.angle_alpha   90.00
_cell.angle_beta   90.00
_cell.angle_gamma   90.00
#
_symmetry.space_group_name_H-M   'P 1'
#
loop_
_entity.id
_entity.type
_entity.pdbx_description
1 polymer ?
#
loop_
_entity_poly.entity_id
_entity_poly.type
_entity_poly.pdbx_seq_one_letter_code
_entity_poly.pdbx_strand_id
1 'polypeptide(L)' 'MKVTIDLPDRFGDIDETYAREALVATLYSNGKLSGGEAREILGMSRREFEDMLPRYGFSILVDNDANVQTELGT' A
#
# COMPACT_ATOMS: atom_id res chain seq x y z
N MET A 1 16.28 -1.79 6.98
CA MET A 1 16.20 -3.24 6.69
C MET A 1 16.21 -3.42 5.18
N LYS A 2 16.93 -4.41 4.62
CA LYS A 2 16.93 -4.71 3.18
C LYS A 2 16.29 -6.09 2.96
N VAL A 3 15.31 -6.16 2.06
CA VAL A 3 14.62 -7.40 1.67
C VAL A 3 14.89 -7.62 0.18
N THR A 4 15.26 -8.85 -0.19
CA THR A 4 15.47 -9.27 -1.58
C THR A 4 14.61 -10.51 -1.82
N ILE A 5 13.93 -10.56 -2.97
CA ILE A 5 13.05 -11.68 -3.36
C ILE A 5 13.43 -12.10 -4.77
N ASP A 6 13.73 -13.39 -4.96
CA ASP A 6 13.95 -13.97 -6.28
C ASP A 6 12.62 -14.48 -6.85
N LEU A 7 12.21 -13.93 -7.99
CA LEU A 7 11.01 -14.33 -8.71
C LEU A 7 11.40 -15.11 -9.97
N PRO A 8 10.58 -16.07 -10.44
CA PRO A 8 10.84 -16.75 -11.70
C PRO A 8 10.60 -15.83 -12.90
N ASP A 9 11.45 -15.92 -13.92
CA ASP A 9 11.50 -15.03 -15.10
C ASP A 9 10.24 -15.01 -15.99
N ARG A 10 9.24 -15.82 -15.68
CA ARG A 10 7.97 -15.88 -16.42
C ARG A 10 7.06 -14.66 -16.20
N PHE A 11 7.38 -13.81 -15.23
CA PHE A 11 6.57 -12.65 -14.87
C PHE A 11 7.12 -11.37 -15.52
N GLY A 12 7.04 -11.29 -16.86
CA GLY A 12 7.63 -10.20 -17.65
C GLY A 12 7.06 -8.80 -17.37
N ASP A 13 5.89 -8.71 -16.73
CA ASP A 13 5.19 -7.44 -16.46
C ASP A 13 5.32 -6.95 -15.00
N ILE A 14 6.10 -7.66 -14.16
CA ILE A 14 6.37 -7.24 -12.79
C ILE A 14 7.65 -6.41 -12.77
N ASP A 15 7.51 -5.09 -12.69
CA ASP A 15 8.61 -4.18 -12.45
C ASP A 15 8.80 -3.85 -10.95
N GLU A 16 9.86 -3.10 -10.64
CA GLU A 16 10.15 -2.70 -9.25
C GLU A 16 9.00 -1.87 -8.64
N THR A 17 8.36 -1.03 -9.45
CA THR A 17 7.27 -0.16 -9.01
C THR A 17 6.07 -1.00 -8.58
N TYR A 18 5.65 -1.94 -9.42
CA TYR A 18 4.56 -2.87 -9.11
C TYR A 18 4.87 -3.67 -7.85
N ALA A 19 6.08 -4.23 -7.75
CA ALA A 19 6.47 -5.03 -6.58
C ALA A 19 6.45 -4.21 -5.29
N ARG A 20 6.95 -2.96 -5.36
CA ARG A 20 6.98 -2.04 -4.21
C ARG A 20 5.57 -1.64 -3.79
N GLU A 21 4.73 -1.22 -4.72
CA GLU A 21 3.34 -0.84 -4.44
C GLU A 21 2.52 -2.01 -3.88
N ALA A 22 2.62 -3.19 -4.50
CA ALA A 22 1.92 -4.39 -4.04
C ALA A 22 2.31 -4.78 -2.61
N LEU A 23 3.60 -4.73 -2.28
CA LEU A 23 4.09 -5.05 -0.94
C LEU A 23 3.59 -4.03 0.09
N VAL A 24 3.70 -2.74 -0.20
CA VAL A 24 3.24 -1.68 0.71
C VAL A 24 1.72 -1.75 0.92
N ALA A 25 0.95 -1.93 -0.15
CA ALA A 25 -0.50 -2.08 -0.07
C ALA A 25 -0.91 -3.30 0.77
N THR A 26 -0.19 -4.42 0.63
CA THR A 26 -0.41 -5.62 1.44
C THR A 26 -0.10 -5.37 2.92
N LEU A 27 1.02 -4.72 3.23
CA LEU A 27 1.39 -4.44 4.63
C LEU A 27 0.43 -3.44 5.29
N TYR A 28 0.01 -2.41 4.56
CA TYR A 28 -1.03 -1.47 4.99
C TYR A 28 -2.35 -2.20 5.30
N SER A 29 -2.82 -3.03 4.36
CA SER A 29 -4.11 -3.72 4.50
C SER A 29 -4.13 -4.76 5.62
N ASN A 30 -2.96 -5.27 6.02
CA ASN A 30 -2.80 -6.14 7.18
C ASN A 30 -2.50 -5.38 8.49
N GLY A 31 -2.62 -4.04 8.50
CA GLY A 31 -2.37 -3.19 9.66
C GLY A 31 -0.91 -3.15 10.13
N LYS A 32 0.04 -3.61 9.30
CA LYS A 32 1.48 -3.58 9.59
C LYS A 32 2.11 -2.23 9.29
N LEU A 33 1.48 -1.45 8.42
CA LEU A 33 1.79 -0.06 8.16
C LEU A 33 0.56 0.78 8.43
N SER A 34 0.75 1.95 9.04
CA SER A 34 -0.24 3.01 9.00
C SER A 34 -0.36 3.58 7.58
N GLY A 35 -1.48 4.25 7.29
CA GLY A 35 -1.63 4.98 6.02
C GLY A 35 -0.61 6.11 5.86
N GLY A 36 -0.07 6.65 6.96
CA GLY A 36 1.03 7.64 6.93
C GLY A 36 2.34 7.03 6.44
N GLU A 37 2.78 5.95 7.07
CA GLU A 37 4.02 5.26 6.71
C GLU A 37 3.98 4.72 5.28
N ALA A 38 2.84 4.15 4.86
CA ALA A 38 2.67 3.64 3.49
C ALA A 38 2.87 4.75 2.44
N ARG A 39 2.31 5.93 2.67
CA ARG A 39 2.44 7.11 1.80
C ARG A 39 3.85 7.66 1.76
N GLU A 40 4.53 7.71 2.90
CA GLU A 40 5.92 8.14 2.99
C GLU A 40 6.84 7.20 2.20
N ILE A 41 6.65 5.88 2.31
CA ILE A 41 7.44 4.87 1.57
C ILE A 41 7.26 5.01 0.06
N LEU A 42 6.04 5.30 -0.40
CA LEU A 42 5.70 5.38 -1.82
C LEU A 42 5.86 6.79 -2.40
N GLY A 43 6.09 7.82 -1.56
CA GLY A 43 6.15 9.21 -2.00
C GLY A 43 4.82 9.72 -2.57
N MET A 44 3.69 9.21 -2.07
CA MET A 44 2.35 9.53 -2.57
C MET A 44 1.59 10.43 -1.60
N SER A 45 0.76 11.33 -2.15
CA SER A 45 -0.29 11.99 -1.37
C SER A 45 -1.35 10.99 -0.90
N ARG A 46 -2.24 11.41 0.01
CA ARG A 46 -3.37 10.57 0.47
C ARG A 46 -4.22 10.10 -0.70
N ARG A 47 -4.61 11.01 -1.58
CA ARG A 47 -5.49 10.72 -2.71
C ARG A 47 -4.84 9.77 -3.72
N GLU A 48 -3.56 9.97 -4.04
CA GLU A 48 -2.83 9.08 -4.95
C GLU A 48 -2.71 7.66 -4.39
N PHE A 49 -2.48 7.53 -3.08
CA PHE A 49 -2.43 6.23 -2.42
C PHE A 49 -3.79 5.54 -2.45
N GLU A 50 -4.87 6.27 -2.15
CA GLU A 50 -6.25 5.77 -2.20
C GLU A 50 -6.64 5.31 -3.61
N ASP A 51 -6.25 6.07 -4.65
CA ASP A 51 -6.49 5.71 -6.06
C ASP A 51 -5.64 4.52 -6.55
N MET A 52 -4.54 4.22 -5.84
CA MET A 52 -3.64 3.10 -6.15
C MET A 52 -4.14 1.78 -5.57
N LEU A 53 -4.67 1.77 -4.34
CA LEU A 53 -5.08 0.55 -3.63
C LEU A 53 -5.97 -0.42 -4.44
N PRO A 54 -7.01 0.03 -5.18
CA PRO A 54 -7.87 -0.86 -5.95
C PRO A 54 -7.13 -1.65 -7.04
N ARG A 55 -6.01 -1.12 -7.57
CA ARG A 55 -5.20 -1.79 -8.59
C ARG A 55 -4.56 -3.08 -8.07
N TYR A 56 -4.38 -3.18 -6.76
CA TYR A 56 -3.83 -4.33 -6.06
C TYR A 56 -4.88 -5.13 -5.28
N GLY A 57 -6.17 -4.84 -5.51
CA GLY A 57 -7.28 -5.57 -4.88
C GLY A 57 -7.60 -5.15 -3.44
N PHE A 58 -7.11 -3.99 -2.99
CA PHE A 58 -7.40 -3.46 -1.66
C PHE A 58 -8.41 -2.31 -1.73
N SER A 59 -9.26 -2.21 -0.70
CA SER A 59 -10.18 -1.09 -0.53
C SER A 59 -9.53 -0.02 0.33
N ILE A 60 -9.89 1.25 0.10
CA ILE A 60 -9.53 2.38 0.97
C ILE A 60 -10.05 2.17 2.40
N LEU A 61 -11.16 1.43 2.53
CA LEU A 61 -11.80 1.07 3.79
C LEU A 61 -11.17 -0.19 4.38
N VAL A 62 -9.85 -0.18 4.58
CA VAL A 62 -9.29 -1.05 5.60
C VAL A 62 -9.72 -0.42 6.93
N ASP A 63 -10.64 -1.07 7.64
CA ASP A 63 -11.13 -0.64 8.95
C ASP A 63 -9.97 -0.59 9.95
N ASN A 64 -9.25 0.52 9.95
CA ASN A 64 -8.30 0.89 10.98
C ASN A 64 -8.84 2.16 11.64
N ASP A 65 -8.84 2.19 12.98
CA ASP A 65 -9.31 3.29 13.80
C ASP A 65 -8.83 4.66 13.30
N ALA A 66 -7.61 4.76 12.77
CA ALA A 66 -7.08 6.01 12.21
C ALA A 66 -7.89 6.53 11.01
N ASN A 67 -8.33 5.66 10.10
CA ASN A 67 -9.19 6.02 8.97
C ASN A 67 -10.58 6.43 9.47
N VAL A 68 -11.12 5.68 10.43
CA VAL A 68 -12.43 5.96 11.01
C VAL A 68 -12.46 7.33 11.68
N GLN A 69 -11.47 7.66 12.52
CA GLN A 69 -11.37 8.98 13.17
C GLN A 69 -11.26 10.13 12.16
N THR A 70 -10.51 9.90 11.09
CA THR A 70 -10.34 10.90 10.02
C THR A 70 -11.65 11.19 9.28
N GLU A 71 -12.48 10.17 9.02
CA GLU A 71 -13.81 10.35 8.41
C GLU A 71 -14.83 10.92 9.40
N LEU A 72 -14.70 10.64 10.70
CA LEU A 72 -15.58 11.18 11.75
C LEU A 72 -15.24 12.64 12.10
N GLY A 73 -14.10 13.17 11.65
CA GLY A 73 -13.67 14.53 11.93
C GLY A 73 -13.38 14.79 13.42
N THR A 74 -13.05 13.72 14.17
CA THR A 74 -12.78 13.74 15.61
C THR A 74 -11.34 13.38 15.94
#